data_AF-A0A4V6RY74-F1
#
_entry.id   AF-A0A4V6RY74-F1
#
_cell.length_a   1.000
_cell.length_b   1.000
_cell.length_c   1.000
_cell.angle_alpha   90.00
_cell.angle_beta   90.00
_cell.angle_gamma   90.00
#
_symmetry.space_group_name_H-M   'P 1'
#
loop_
_entity.id
_entity.type
_entity.pdbx_description
1 polymer ?
#
loop_
_entity_poly.entity_id
_entity_poly.type
_entity_poly.pdbx_seq_one_letter_code
_entity_poly.pdbx_strand_id
1 'polypeptide(L)'
;MGCVEQLKNDGFSGCLARSRHQPIKWRTRRCRYTDEVFAQVTLLPLKEDENEVEKEPMPSPPPRFHVHSFCKTLTASDTSTHGGFLVLRQHADECLPPLDRSQKPPNKEFVVKDLHGDEWRFRHIFQELKRSLYALFSQYGRIFDIVALKTAKL
;
A
#
# COMPACT_ATOMS: atom_id res chain seq x y z
N MET A 1 -18.66 -11.16 12.89
CA MET A 1 -17.34 -10.51 12.98
C MET A 1 -16.31 -11.62 13.02
N GLY A 2 -15.56 -11.81 11.95
CA GLY A 2 -14.58 -12.89 11.86
C GLY A 2 -13.31 -12.54 12.63
N CYS A 3 -12.72 -13.52 13.31
CA CYS A 3 -11.48 -13.40 14.09
C CYS A 3 -10.28 -13.53 13.16
N VAL A 4 -9.30 -12.62 13.19
CA VAL A 4 -8.13 -12.56 12.28
C VAL A 4 -6.84 -12.95 13.01
N GLU A 5 -6.19 -14.07 12.65
CA GLU A 5 -4.96 -14.57 13.29
C GLU A 5 -3.73 -14.44 12.39
N GLN A 6 -2.69 -13.71 12.83
CA GLN A 6 -1.61 -13.29 11.94
C GLN A 6 -0.51 -14.37 11.82
N LEU A 7 -0.40 -15.04 10.67
CA LEU A 7 0.69 -15.99 10.41
C LEU A 7 1.87 -15.22 9.78
N LYS A 8 2.96 -15.08 10.55
CA LYS A 8 4.26 -14.60 10.07
C LYS A 8 5.12 -15.79 9.67
N ASN A 9 5.24 -16.04 8.37
CA ASN A 9 6.35 -16.83 7.82
C ASN A 9 6.98 -16.02 6.68
N ASP A 10 8.31 -15.96 6.67
CA ASP A 10 9.18 -15.48 5.58
C ASP A 10 8.74 -14.17 4.91
N GLY A 11 8.60 -13.10 5.70
CA GLY A 11 8.40 -11.75 5.16
C GLY A 11 6.98 -11.41 4.70
N PHE A 12 5.99 -12.28 4.94
CA PHE A 12 4.58 -12.03 4.61
C PHE A 12 3.67 -12.08 5.85
N SER A 13 2.69 -11.16 5.87
CA SER A 13 1.64 -11.09 6.89
C SER A 13 0.38 -11.80 6.39
N GLY A 14 0.16 -13.05 6.78
CA GLY A 14 -1.12 -13.75 6.59
C GLY A 14 -2.06 -13.50 7.76
N CYS A 15 -3.36 -13.73 7.59
CA CYS A 15 -4.41 -13.47 8.57
C CYS A 15 -5.45 -14.62 8.49
N LEU A 16 -5.74 -15.34 9.56
CA LEU A 16 -6.73 -16.43 9.62
C LEU A 16 -8.07 -15.83 10.01
N ALA A 17 -9.07 -15.75 9.11
CA ALA A 17 -10.40 -15.29 9.48
C ALA A 17 -11.28 -16.48 9.93
N ARG A 18 -11.66 -16.63 11.21
CA ARG A 18 -12.72 -17.59 11.59
C ARG A 18 -14.10 -16.97 11.34
N SER A 19 -14.85 -17.52 10.37
CA SER A 19 -16.30 -17.30 10.27
C SER A 19 -17.01 -18.28 11.21
N ARG A 20 -18.26 -17.99 11.62
CA ARG A 20 -19.02 -18.69 12.68
C ARG A 20 -19.10 -20.22 12.57
N HIS A 21 -18.66 -20.82 11.46
CA HIS A 21 -18.70 -22.27 11.26
C HIS A 21 -17.43 -22.88 10.64
N GLN A 22 -16.35 -22.13 10.33
CA GLN A 22 -15.12 -22.71 9.74
C GLN A 22 -13.83 -21.91 10.01
N PRO A 23 -12.68 -22.58 10.22
CA PRO A 23 -11.37 -21.96 10.08
C PRO A 23 -11.07 -21.70 8.60
N ILE A 24 -11.27 -20.46 8.15
CA ILE A 24 -10.91 -20.02 6.80
C ILE A 24 -9.50 -19.44 6.86
N LYS A 25 -8.54 -20.14 6.24
CA LYS A 25 -7.19 -19.60 6.07
C LYS A 25 -7.13 -18.80 4.79
N TRP A 26 -6.90 -17.50 4.91
CA TRP A 26 -6.65 -16.65 3.77
C TRP A 26 -5.25 -16.05 3.82
N ARG A 27 -4.73 -15.74 2.64
CA ARG A 27 -3.45 -15.06 2.47
C ARG A 27 -3.54 -14.13 1.29
N THR A 28 -3.15 -12.88 1.49
CA THR A 28 -2.96 -11.96 0.38
C THR A 28 -1.71 -12.38 -0.39
N ARG A 29 -1.84 -12.40 -1.70
CA ARG A 29 -0.78 -12.67 -2.66
C ARG A 29 -0.81 -11.60 -3.73
N ARG A 30 0.25 -11.55 -4.52
CA ARG A 30 0.37 -10.61 -5.62
C ARG A 30 1.22 -11.19 -6.72
N CYS A 31 0.88 -10.88 -7.96
CA CYS A 31 1.68 -11.22 -9.11
C CYS A 31 2.96 -10.37 -9.11
N ARG A 32 4.12 -11.01 -9.26
CA ARG A 32 5.40 -10.28 -9.32
C ARG A 32 5.53 -9.40 -10.57
N TYR A 33 4.71 -9.67 -11.57
CA TYR A 33 4.86 -9.15 -12.91
C TYR A 33 3.81 -8.08 -13.23
N THR A 34 2.55 -8.31 -12.85
CA THR A 34 1.43 -7.42 -13.19
C THR A 34 1.03 -6.48 -12.05
N ASP A 35 1.69 -6.57 -10.89
CA ASP A 35 1.29 -5.93 -9.63
C ASP A 35 -0.14 -6.29 -9.15
N GLU A 36 -0.82 -7.24 -9.80
CA GLU A 36 -2.19 -7.69 -9.47
C GLU A 36 -2.24 -8.38 -8.12
N VAL A 37 -3.12 -7.90 -7.23
CA VAL A 37 -3.31 -8.40 -5.86
C VAL A 37 -4.47 -9.39 -5.82
N PHE A 38 -4.27 -10.55 -5.20
CA PHE A 38 -5.29 -11.58 -5.05
C PHE A 38 -5.29 -12.16 -3.64
N ALA A 39 -6.41 -12.73 -3.21
CA ALA A 39 -6.51 -13.45 -1.94
C ALA A 39 -6.61 -14.95 -2.22
N GLN A 40 -5.69 -15.73 -1.66
CA GLN A 40 -5.81 -17.18 -1.68
C GLN A 40 -6.53 -17.64 -0.42
N VAL A 41 -7.74 -18.17 -0.61
CA VAL A 41 -8.60 -18.69 0.46
C VAL A 41 -8.52 -20.21 0.45
N THR A 42 -8.26 -20.81 1.61
CA THR A 42 -8.26 -22.26 1.83
C THR A 42 -9.46 -22.59 2.71
N LEU A 43 -10.37 -23.38 2.15
CA LEU A 43 -11.57 -23.87 2.81
C LEU A 43 -11.29 -25.28 3.33
N LEU A 44 -11.75 -25.57 4.54
CA LEU A 44 -11.64 -26.89 5.15
C LEU A 44 -13.04 -27.53 5.20
N PRO A 45 -13.24 -28.73 4.61
CA PRO A 45 -14.52 -29.42 4.68
C PRO A 45 -14.93 -29.69 6.14
N LEU A 46 -16.21 -29.53 6.44
CA LEU A 46 -16.76 -29.93 7.74
C LEU A 46 -17.05 -31.44 7.74
N LYS A 47 -16.76 -32.11 8.85
CA LYS A 47 -17.28 -33.46 9.12
C LYS A 47 -18.69 -33.32 9.68
N GLU A 48 -19.61 -34.16 9.24
CA GLU A 48 -21.04 -34.07 9.53
C GLU A 48 -21.40 -34.35 11.01
N ASP A 49 -20.46 -34.86 11.82
CA ASP A 49 -20.74 -35.39 13.17
C ASP A 49 -20.20 -34.58 14.36
N GLU A 50 -19.54 -33.44 14.15
CA GLU A 50 -18.98 -32.62 15.26
C GLU A 50 -19.77 -31.32 15.44
N ASN A 51 -21.03 -31.44 15.89
CA ASN A 51 -21.87 -30.30 16.30
C ASN A 51 -21.52 -29.74 17.70
N GLU A 52 -20.48 -30.25 18.36
CA GLU A 52 -19.96 -29.72 19.62
C GLU A 52 -18.63 -29.01 19.40
N VAL A 53 -18.66 -27.86 18.71
CA VAL A 53 -17.50 -26.98 18.63
C VAL A 53 -17.37 -26.26 19.98
N GLU A 54 -16.50 -26.81 20.82
CA GLU A 54 -15.93 -26.13 21.98
C GLU A 54 -15.53 -24.71 21.53
N LYS A 55 -16.17 -23.68 22.11
CA LYS A 55 -15.90 -22.28 21.79
C LYS A 55 -14.49 -21.93 22.29
N GLU A 56 -13.47 -22.27 21.52
CA GLU A 56 -12.15 -21.71 21.73
C GLU A 56 -12.25 -20.17 21.72
N PRO A 57 -11.64 -19.49 22.71
CA PRO A 57 -11.68 -18.04 22.77
C PRO A 57 -11.02 -17.46 21.52
N MET A 58 -11.75 -16.58 20.83
CA MET A 58 -11.24 -15.90 19.64
C MET A 58 -9.99 -15.08 20.00
N PRO A 59 -8.84 -15.28 19.33
CA PRO A 59 -7.69 -14.40 19.52
C PRO A 59 -8.07 -12.94 19.23
N SER A 60 -7.51 -12.03 20.03
CA SER A 60 -7.75 -10.60 19.87
C SER A 60 -7.25 -10.16 18.48
N PRO A 61 -8.03 -9.36 17.72
CA PRO A 61 -7.57 -8.85 16.45
C PRO A 61 -6.28 -8.04 16.65
N PRO A 62 -5.34 -8.09 15.70
CA PRO A 62 -4.12 -7.32 15.81
C PRO A 62 -4.44 -5.82 15.92
N PRO A 63 -3.57 -5.04 16.60
CA PRO A 63 -3.72 -3.60 16.70
C PRO A 63 -3.86 -3.00 15.30
N ARG A 64 -4.93 -2.22 15.09
CA ARG A 64 -5.10 -1.45 13.86
C ARG A 64 -4.26 -0.19 13.98
N PHE A 65 -3.32 0.00 13.07
CA PHE A 65 -2.63 1.27 12.95
C PHE A 65 -3.42 2.19 12.03
N HIS A 66 -3.46 3.48 12.36
CA HIS A 66 -4.04 4.48 11.47
C HIS A 66 -3.08 4.71 10.30
N VAL A 67 -3.59 4.57 9.08
CA VAL A 67 -2.81 4.75 7.85
C VAL A 67 -3.45 5.88 7.04
N HIS A 68 -2.66 6.91 6.74
CA HIS A 68 -3.04 7.94 5.77
C HIS A 68 -2.66 7.47 4.37
N SER A 69 -3.64 7.50 3.45
CA SER A 69 -3.45 7.08 2.06
C SER A 69 -4.29 7.92 1.13
N PHE A 70 -3.79 8.16 -0.08
CA PHE A 70 -4.56 8.75 -1.17
C PHE A 70 -4.44 7.90 -2.44
N CYS A 71 -5.43 8.02 -3.31
CA CYS A 71 -5.38 7.45 -4.66
C CYS A 71 -5.45 8.59 -5.67
N LYS A 72 -4.71 8.47 -6.77
CA LYS A 72 -4.73 9.42 -7.87
C LYS A 72 -4.68 8.68 -9.20
N THR A 73 -5.65 8.98 -10.06
CA THR A 73 -5.60 8.61 -11.48
C THR A 73 -4.52 9.45 -12.18
N LEU A 74 -3.58 8.79 -12.83
CA LEU A 74 -2.55 9.48 -13.62
C LEU A 74 -3.18 10.19 -14.81
N THR A 75 -2.87 11.47 -14.99
CA THR A 75 -3.27 12.23 -16.17
C THR A 75 -2.15 12.27 -17.20
N ALA A 76 -2.44 12.68 -18.43
CA ALA A 76 -1.43 12.84 -19.48
C ALA A 76 -0.29 13.79 -19.08
N SER A 77 -0.55 14.80 -18.23
CA SER A 77 0.50 15.68 -17.74
C SER A 77 1.46 14.97 -16.79
N ASP A 78 0.96 14.06 -15.95
CA ASP A 78 1.79 13.28 -15.01
C ASP A 78 2.76 12.33 -15.75
N THR A 79 2.42 11.90 -16.96
CA THR A 79 3.23 10.99 -17.79
C THR A 79 4.05 11.70 -18.87
N SER A 80 3.85 13.01 -19.04
CA SER A 80 4.56 13.83 -20.03
C SER A 80 6.03 14.09 -19.66
N THR A 81 6.86 14.37 -20.67
CA THR A 81 8.32 14.62 -20.51
C THR A 81 8.65 15.87 -19.68
N HIS A 82 7.72 16.83 -19.59
CA HIS A 82 7.91 18.12 -18.91
C HIS A 82 7.01 18.30 -17.68
N GLY A 83 6.17 17.31 -17.36
CA GLY A 83 5.22 17.36 -16.25
C GLY A 83 5.61 16.42 -15.12
N GLY A 84 5.78 16.99 -13.92
CA GLY A 84 5.98 16.19 -12.71
C GLY A 84 4.68 15.56 -12.22
N PHE A 85 4.78 14.57 -11.33
CA PHE A 85 3.62 14.01 -10.67
C PHE A 85 3.08 15.00 -9.63
N LEU A 86 1.89 15.56 -9.90
CA LEU A 86 1.31 16.61 -9.05
C LEU A 86 0.38 16.04 -7.98
N VAL A 87 0.62 16.34 -6.71
CA VAL A 87 -0.19 15.89 -5.58
C VAL A 87 -0.97 17.06 -5.03
N LEU A 88 -2.28 16.88 -4.80
CA LEU A 88 -3.10 17.88 -4.13
C LEU A 88 -2.56 18.13 -2.72
N ARG A 89 -2.56 19.39 -2.29
CA ARG A 89 -2.05 19.80 -0.98
C ARG A 89 -2.68 19.00 0.17
N GLN A 90 -3.99 18.75 0.15
CA GLN A 90 -4.66 17.94 1.17
C GLN A 90 -4.04 16.54 1.30
N HIS A 91 -3.76 15.87 0.18
CA HIS A 91 -3.16 14.53 0.19
C HIS A 91 -1.69 14.56 0.62
N ALA A 92 -0.95 15.61 0.20
CA ALA A 92 0.44 15.77 0.57
C ALA A 92 0.61 16.05 2.07
N ASP A 93 -0.20 16.96 2.62
CA ASP A 93 -0.14 17.35 4.03
C ASP A 93 -0.53 16.17 4.95
N GLU A 94 -1.40 15.26 4.50
CA GLU A 94 -1.80 14.06 5.26
C GLU A 94 -0.84 12.86 5.12
N CYS A 95 -0.29 12.62 3.93
CA CYS A 95 0.40 11.36 3.62
C CYS A 95 1.92 11.49 3.49
N LEU A 96 2.46 12.69 3.30
CA LEU A 96 3.90 12.89 3.07
C LEU A 96 4.60 13.44 4.33
N PRO A 97 5.91 13.19 4.48
CA PRO A 97 6.67 13.77 5.57
C PRO A 97 6.58 15.31 5.55
N PRO A 98 6.48 15.98 6.71
CA PRO A 98 6.32 17.44 6.74
C PRO A 98 7.54 18.16 6.15
N LEU A 99 7.27 19.23 5.38
CA LEU A 99 8.28 20.12 4.82
C LEU A 99 8.68 21.23 5.80
N ASP A 100 9.96 21.60 5.77
CA ASP A 100 10.43 22.85 6.35
C ASP A 100 10.11 24.02 5.40
N ARG A 101 9.15 24.86 5.80
CA ARG A 101 8.68 26.00 5.02
C ARG A 101 9.60 27.22 5.06
N SER A 102 10.68 27.18 5.84
CA SER A 102 11.68 28.25 5.86
C SER A 102 12.59 28.23 4.63
N GLN A 103 12.71 27.08 3.96
CA GLN A 103 13.54 26.88 2.77
C GLN A 103 12.87 27.44 1.51
N LYS A 104 13.67 27.86 0.51
CA LYS A 104 13.18 28.38 -0.77
C LYS A 104 13.85 27.67 -1.96
N PRO A 105 13.14 26.78 -2.69
CA PRO A 105 11.78 26.28 -2.42
C PRO A 105 11.76 25.21 -1.29
N PRO A 106 10.65 25.10 -0.51
CA PRO A 106 10.48 24.04 0.46
C PRO A 106 10.51 22.66 -0.21
N ASN A 107 11.45 21.80 0.18
CA ASN A 107 11.58 20.47 -0.37
C ASN A 107 12.09 19.45 0.66
N LYS A 108 11.82 18.17 0.41
CA LYS A 108 12.30 17.07 1.25
C LYS A 108 12.34 15.76 0.47
N GLU A 109 13.29 14.92 0.81
CA GLU A 109 13.42 13.57 0.27
C GLU A 109 12.83 12.54 1.22
N PHE A 110 12.26 11.49 0.64
CA PHE A 110 11.70 10.36 1.35
C PHE A 110 11.81 9.09 0.52
N VAL A 111 11.73 7.96 1.20
CA VAL A 111 11.79 6.63 0.59
C VAL A 111 10.48 5.92 0.85
N VAL A 112 9.90 5.33 -0.19
CA VAL A 112 8.72 4.46 -0.07
C VAL A 112 9.09 3.06 -0.52
N LYS A 113 8.50 2.07 0.13
CA LYS A 113 8.59 0.67 -0.30
C LYS A 113 7.34 0.32 -1.07
N ASP A 114 7.50 -0.28 -2.23
CA ASP A 114 6.36 -0.86 -2.91
C ASP A 114 6.01 -2.24 -2.32
N LEU A 115 5.00 -2.88 -2.91
CA LEU A 115 4.53 -4.18 -2.48
C LEU A 115 5.54 -5.33 -2.75
N HIS A 116 6.62 -5.11 -3.53
CA HIS A 116 7.73 -6.07 -3.72
C HIS A 116 8.82 -5.90 -2.67
N GLY A 117 8.76 -4.81 -1.90
CA GLY A 117 9.83 -4.38 -1.02
C GLY A 117 10.89 -3.54 -1.72
N ASP A 118 10.73 -3.23 -3.01
CA ASP A 118 11.63 -2.34 -3.74
C ASP A 118 11.51 -0.93 -3.17
N GLU A 119 12.65 -0.30 -2.92
CA GLU A 119 12.73 1.05 -2.38
C GLU A 119 12.76 2.09 -3.50
N TRP A 120 11.86 3.06 -3.42
CA TRP A 120 11.72 4.15 -4.37
C TRP A 120 11.96 5.47 -3.66
N ARG A 121 12.97 6.22 -4.13
CA ARG A 121 13.33 7.52 -3.58
C ARG A 121 12.60 8.63 -4.32
N PHE A 122 11.93 9.48 -3.55
CA PHE A 122 11.19 10.63 -4.06
C PHE A 122 11.62 11.91 -3.35
N ARG A 123 11.53 13.02 -4.06
CA ARG A 123 11.64 14.37 -3.53
C ARG A 123 10.32 15.09 -3.77
N HIS A 124 9.71 15.65 -2.73
CA HIS A 124 8.54 16.53 -2.90
C HIS A 124 8.92 17.99 -2.71
N ILE A 125 8.29 18.85 -3.51
CA ILE A 125 8.48 20.31 -3.48
C ILE A 125 7.11 20.98 -3.43
N PHE A 126 6.94 21.92 -2.51
CA PHE A 126 5.74 22.75 -2.46
C PHE A 126 5.82 23.85 -3.52
N GLN A 127 4.82 23.93 -4.42
CA GLN A 127 4.79 24.95 -5.46
C GLN A 127 4.09 26.22 -4.95
N GLU A 128 4.84 27.24 -4.55
CA GLU A 128 4.28 28.51 -4.05
C GLU A 128 3.37 29.22 -5.07
N LEU A 129 3.69 29.10 -6.37
CA LEU A 129 2.88 29.67 -7.46
C LEU A 129 1.50 29.00 -7.57
N LYS A 130 1.43 27.70 -7.25
CA LYS A 130 0.21 26.89 -7.26
C LYS A 130 -0.01 26.40 -5.84
N ARG A 131 -0.37 27.31 -4.93
CA ARG A 131 -0.52 27.15 -3.45
C ARG A 131 -1.31 25.92 -2.96
N SER A 132 -1.88 25.14 -3.86
CA SER A 132 -2.66 23.93 -3.65
C SER A 132 -1.99 22.65 -4.15
N LEU A 133 -0.75 22.69 -4.67
CA LEU A 133 -0.08 21.54 -5.29
C LEU A 133 1.35 21.32 -4.77
N TYR A 134 1.70 20.05 -4.67
CA TYR A 134 3.07 19.55 -4.48
C TYR A 134 3.51 18.85 -5.76
N ALA A 135 4.78 18.98 -6.12
CA ALA A 135 5.37 18.19 -7.18
C ALA A 135 6.25 17.10 -6.59
N LEU A 136 6.03 15.85 -7.01
CA LEU A 136 6.93 14.74 -6.72
C LEU A 136 7.88 14.50 -7.88
N PHE A 137 9.14 14.32 -7.52
CA PHE A 137 10.23 13.97 -8.41
C PHE A 137 10.84 12.66 -7.95
N SER A 138 11.23 11.83 -8.91
CA SER A 138 11.99 10.61 -8.67
C SER A 138 13.35 10.72 -9.34
N GLN A 139 14.36 10.09 -8.75
CA GLN A 139 15.67 9.94 -9.40
C GLN A 139 15.62 8.97 -10.59
N TYR A 140 14.58 8.13 -10.68
CA TYR A 140 14.39 7.15 -11.75
C TYR A 140 13.65 7.74 -12.96
N GLY A 141 13.50 9.06 -13.02
CA GLY A 141 12.78 9.76 -14.09
C GLY A 141 11.31 9.98 -13.76
N ARG A 142 10.44 9.79 -14.75
CA ARG A 142 9.01 10.07 -14.65
C ARG A 142 8.32 9.02 -13.78
N ILE A 143 7.14 9.36 -13.28
CA ILE A 143 6.27 8.35 -12.65
C ILE A 143 5.95 7.21 -13.63
N PHE A 144 5.85 7.53 -14.92
CA PHE A 144 5.69 6.51 -15.97
C PHE A 144 6.92 5.63 -16.12
N ASP A 145 8.14 6.17 -15.99
CA ASP A 145 9.36 5.36 -16.06
C ASP A 145 9.46 4.41 -14.87
N ILE A 146 8.98 4.80 -13.69
CA ILE A 146 8.86 3.89 -12.54
C ILE A 146 7.87 2.76 -12.83
N VAL A 147 6.69 3.08 -13.39
CA VAL A 147 5.69 2.07 -13.77
C VAL A 147 6.25 1.16 -14.87
N ALA A 148 6.92 1.72 -15.89
CA ALA A 148 7.49 0.98 -17.00
C ALA A 148 8.72 0.16 -16.59
N LEU A 149 9.58 0.64 -15.69
CA LEU A 149 10.71 -0.12 -15.13
C LEU A 149 10.23 -1.36 -14.40
N LYS A 150 9.07 -1.30 -13.74
CA LYS A 150 8.42 -2.50 -13.19
C LYS A 150 7.98 -3.46 -14.30
N THR A 151 7.37 -2.94 -15.35
CA THR A 151 6.97 -3.73 -16.53
C THR A 151 8.15 -4.24 -17.37
N ALA A 152 9.34 -3.66 -17.27
CA ALA A 152 10.53 -4.07 -18.03
C ALA A 152 11.39 -5.11 -17.29
N LYS A 153 11.19 -5.30 -15.98
CA LYS A 153 11.74 -6.45 -15.22
C LYS A 153 10.96 -7.75 -15.48
N LEU A 154 10.03 -7.74 -16.44
CA LEU A 154 9.29 -8.90 -16.95
C LEU A 154 10.14 -9.70 -17.93
#